data_AF-A0AAV5K7T5-F1
#
_entry.id   AF-A0AAV5K7T5-F1
#
_cell.length_a   1.000
_cell.length_b   1.000
_cell.length_c   1.000
_cell.angle_alpha   90.00
_cell.angle_beta   90.00
_cell.angle_gamma   90.00
#
_symmetry.space_group_name_H-M   'P 1'
#
loop_
_entity.id
_entity.type
_entity.pdbx_description
1 polymer ?
#
loop_
_entity_poly.entity_id
_entity_poly.type
_entity_poly.pdbx_seq_one_letter_code
_entity_poly.pdbx_strand_id
1 'polypeptide(L)'
;MKKHTVYAWGVAILSFIVLMIVTPAIPQSQEYHDFADKREFFGIPNTLDVLSNFPFLVIGLIGLVLCYYKNYFKFRLQGELYGWTCFFIGVAAVGLGSSYYHLKPNDARLVWDRLPMTIAFTSIMAIFIIERVDEQKGTVSIIPLLLAGIISILYWRFFDDLRPYALIQFVPCIAIPLMAILLPPMYTHSAYWLWAAGFYLLAKVEEAMDKVIYEWTNHIVSGHTLKHLCAAMVPVFLTLMLAKRTMTTERKSLLMTWKVSWTKVKENGSKGESCTCTYAAVSS
;
A
#
# COMPACT_ATOMS: atom_id res chain seq x y z
N MET A 1 -0.50 -8.53 -29.29
CA MET A 1 -0.81 -7.44 -28.32
C MET A 1 -1.68 -6.40 -29.00
N LYS A 2 -2.78 -5.91 -28.38
CA LYS A 2 -3.63 -4.85 -28.96
C LYS A 2 -2.81 -3.56 -29.11
N LYS A 3 -2.91 -2.85 -30.26
CA LYS A 3 -2.13 -1.63 -30.58
C LYS A 3 -2.09 -0.61 -29.42
N HIS A 4 -3.21 -0.40 -28.72
CA HIS A 4 -3.31 0.50 -27.57
C HIS A 4 -2.38 0.15 -26.39
N THR A 5 -2.12 -1.14 -26.15
CA THR A 5 -1.20 -1.56 -25.08
C THR A 5 0.24 -1.22 -25.43
N VAL A 6 0.63 -1.34 -26.70
CA VAL A 6 1.98 -0.96 -27.16
C VAL A 6 2.19 0.55 -27.03
N TYR A 7 1.19 1.36 -27.41
CA TYR A 7 1.27 2.81 -27.22
C TYR A 7 1.37 3.22 -25.75
N ALA A 8 0.60 2.57 -24.86
CA ALA A 8 0.66 2.86 -23.42
C ALA A 8 2.06 2.57 -22.84
N TRP A 9 2.67 1.44 -23.20
CA TRP A 9 4.05 1.12 -22.80
C TRP A 9 5.06 2.11 -23.39
N GLY A 10 4.91 2.47 -24.67
CA GLY A 10 5.78 3.47 -25.31
C GLY A 10 5.71 4.83 -24.63
N VAL A 11 4.51 5.30 -24.28
CA VAL A 11 4.32 6.55 -23.53
C VAL A 11 4.94 6.44 -22.13
N ALA A 12 4.71 5.35 -21.39
CA ALA A 12 5.28 5.17 -20.06
C ALA A 12 6.82 5.20 -20.07
N ILE A 13 7.44 4.50 -21.03
CA ILE A 13 8.90 4.48 -21.20
C ILE A 13 9.41 5.87 -21.57
N LEU A 14 8.76 6.55 -22.52
CA LEU A 14 9.13 7.90 -22.92
C LEU A 14 9.02 8.88 -21.74
N SER A 15 7.92 8.85 -21.00
CA SER A 15 7.74 9.67 -19.80
C SER A 15 8.79 9.39 -18.74
N PHE A 16 9.17 8.12 -18.54
CA PHE A 16 10.26 7.76 -17.63
C PHE A 16 11.61 8.33 -18.10
N ILE A 17 11.95 8.19 -19.39
CA ILE A 17 13.19 8.75 -19.96
C ILE A 17 13.21 10.27 -19.82
N VAL A 18 12.11 10.94 -20.16
CA VAL A 18 11.98 12.41 -20.02
C VAL A 18 12.15 12.81 -18.56
N LEU A 19 11.54 12.10 -17.61
CA LEU A 19 11.72 12.35 -16.19
C LEU A 19 13.20 12.24 -15.79
N MET A 20 13.89 11.19 -16.24
CA MET A 20 15.30 10.97 -15.92
C MET A 20 16.25 12.04 -16.50
N ILE A 21 15.90 12.63 -17.65
CA ILE A 21 16.69 13.67 -18.32
C ILE A 21 16.40 15.07 -17.76
N VAL A 22 15.12 15.37 -17.53
CA VAL A 22 14.66 16.73 -17.19
C VAL A 22 14.83 17.06 -15.71
N THR A 23 14.69 16.06 -14.83
CA THR A 23 14.86 16.27 -13.39
C THR A 23 16.30 16.02 -12.96
N PRO A 24 16.84 16.73 -11.96
CA PRO A 24 18.13 16.38 -11.39
C PRO A 24 18.05 15.02 -10.68
N ALA A 25 19.19 14.31 -10.60
CA ALA A 25 19.30 13.11 -9.77
C ALA A 25 18.95 13.44 -8.31
N ILE A 26 18.29 12.50 -7.62
CA ILE A 26 17.93 12.66 -6.22
C ILE A 26 18.88 11.79 -5.38
N PRO A 27 19.96 12.36 -4.81
CA PRO A 27 20.89 11.60 -3.99
C PRO A 27 20.28 11.18 -2.67
N GLN A 28 20.87 10.16 -2.06
CA GLN A 28 20.48 9.74 -0.72
C GLN A 28 20.98 10.73 0.32
N SER A 29 20.05 11.50 0.89
CA SER A 29 20.37 12.35 2.04
C SER A 29 20.86 11.49 3.21
N GLN A 30 21.98 11.88 3.81
CA GLN A 30 22.52 11.24 5.00
C GLN A 30 21.72 11.60 6.26
N GLU A 31 20.98 12.71 6.24
CA GLU A 31 20.01 13.06 7.29
C GLU A 31 18.87 12.03 7.39
N TYR A 32 18.65 11.23 6.35
CA TYR A 32 17.69 10.12 6.38
C TYR A 32 18.03 9.04 7.42
N HIS A 33 19.28 9.00 7.88
CA HIS A 33 19.75 8.10 8.93
C HIS A 33 19.63 8.70 10.34
N ASP A 34 19.30 9.99 10.45
CA ASP A 34 19.27 10.75 11.70
C ASP A 34 17.88 10.70 12.35
N PHE A 35 17.54 9.56 12.96
CA PHE A 35 16.28 9.36 13.66
C PHE A 35 16.18 10.18 14.95
N ALA A 36 14.95 10.58 15.30
CA ALA A 36 14.65 11.32 16.51
C ALA A 36 14.92 10.50 17.79
N ASP A 37 14.44 9.25 17.82
CA ASP A 37 14.63 8.36 18.96
C ASP A 37 15.87 7.48 18.79
N LYS A 38 16.92 7.83 19.53
CA LYS A 38 18.19 7.10 19.55
C LYS A 38 18.39 6.26 20.82
N ARG A 39 17.34 6.10 21.62
CA ARG A 39 17.45 5.41 22.91
C ARG A 39 17.79 3.94 22.72
N GLU A 40 18.51 3.43 23.70
CA GLU A 40 18.91 2.04 23.79
C GLU A 40 18.25 1.41 25.03
N PHE A 41 17.51 0.33 24.81
CA PHE A 41 16.98 -0.53 25.84
C PHE A 41 17.50 -1.95 25.60
N PHE A 42 17.91 -2.63 26.68
CA PHE A 42 18.39 -4.01 26.64
C PHE A 42 19.53 -4.28 25.63
N GLY A 43 20.40 -3.29 25.37
CA GLY A 43 21.51 -3.44 24.43
C GLY A 43 21.15 -3.26 22.94
N ILE A 44 19.92 -2.84 22.64
CA ILE A 44 19.43 -2.66 21.26
C ILE A 44 19.41 -1.16 20.93
N PRO A 45 20.29 -0.63 20.06
CA PRO A 45 20.25 0.78 19.66
C PRO A 45 18.99 1.08 18.85
N ASN A 46 18.50 2.33 18.92
CA ASN A 46 17.25 2.77 18.26
C ASN A 46 16.09 1.81 18.53
N THR A 47 15.94 1.37 19.79
CA THR A 47 15.17 0.16 20.10
C THR A 47 13.74 0.20 19.57
N LEU A 48 13.05 1.33 19.70
CA LEU A 48 11.65 1.43 19.28
C LEU A 48 11.52 1.33 17.76
N ASP A 49 12.45 1.89 16.99
CA ASP A 49 12.47 1.74 15.53
C ASP A 49 12.80 0.30 15.11
N VAL A 50 13.64 -0.41 15.86
CA VAL A 50 13.91 -1.84 15.62
C VAL A 50 12.68 -2.70 15.95
N LEU A 51 12.11 -2.55 17.14
CA LEU A 51 11.02 -3.42 17.60
C LEU A 51 9.69 -3.16 16.89
N SER A 52 9.43 -1.92 16.47
CA SER A 52 8.22 -1.56 15.74
C SER A 52 8.12 -2.20 14.34
N ASN A 53 9.18 -2.86 13.88
CA ASN A 53 9.18 -3.67 12.66
C ASN A 53 8.64 -5.11 12.86
N PHE A 54 8.56 -5.59 14.10
CA PHE A 54 8.07 -6.94 14.41
C PHE A 54 6.66 -7.25 13.85
N PRO A 55 5.68 -6.32 13.87
CA PRO A 55 4.37 -6.55 13.27
C PRO A 55 4.42 -6.92 11.78
N PHE A 56 5.35 -6.37 10.99
CA PHE A 56 5.53 -6.77 9.58
C PHE A 56 5.92 -8.23 9.45
N LEU A 57 6.87 -8.70 10.27
CA LEU A 57 7.30 -10.10 10.27
C LEU A 57 6.12 -11.03 10.60
N VAL A 58 5.37 -10.71 11.66
CA VAL A 58 4.22 -11.51 12.10
C VAL A 58 3.16 -11.59 11.00
N ILE A 59 2.71 -10.45 10.47
CA ILE A 59 1.63 -10.45 9.47
C ILE A 59 2.09 -11.03 8.13
N GLY A 60 3.36 -10.83 7.76
CA GLY A 60 3.97 -11.44 6.58
C GLY A 60 3.95 -12.97 6.66
N LEU A 61 4.38 -13.54 7.79
CA LEU A 61 4.36 -15.00 7.99
C LEU A 61 2.94 -15.57 8.06
N ILE A 62 2.02 -14.91 8.77
CA ILE A 62 0.61 -15.32 8.84
C ILE A 62 0.00 -15.33 7.44
N GLY A 63 0.17 -14.24 6.68
CA GLY A 63 -0.35 -14.13 5.32
C GLY A 63 0.23 -15.21 4.40
N LEU A 64 1.54 -15.47 4.48
CA LEU A 64 2.19 -16.51 3.70
C LEU A 64 1.62 -17.90 4.01
N VAL A 65 1.44 -18.25 5.29
CA VAL A 65 0.84 -19.54 5.67
C VAL A 65 -0.59 -19.64 5.14
N LEU A 66 -1.39 -18.59 5.28
CA LEU A 66 -2.79 -18.58 4.85
C LEU A 66 -2.94 -18.62 3.32
N CYS A 67 -1.96 -18.15 2.55
CA CYS A 67 -1.95 -18.30 1.08
C CYS A 67 -1.99 -19.77 0.66
N TYR A 68 -1.34 -20.66 1.40
CA TYR A 68 -1.22 -22.08 1.07
C TYR A 68 -2.14 -22.99 1.91
N TYR A 69 -2.71 -22.48 3.00
CA TYR A 69 -3.59 -23.27 3.87
C TYR A 69 -4.99 -23.43 3.27
N LYS A 70 -5.31 -24.63 2.76
CA LYS A 70 -6.67 -25.07 2.34
C LYS A 70 -7.44 -24.05 1.47
N ASN A 71 -6.73 -23.29 0.63
CA ASN A 71 -7.27 -22.18 -0.17
C ASN A 71 -8.10 -21.16 0.66
N TYR A 72 -7.62 -20.82 1.86
CA TYR A 72 -8.33 -19.95 2.81
C TYR A 72 -8.72 -18.59 2.21
N PHE A 73 -7.81 -17.96 1.44
CA PHE A 73 -8.06 -16.68 0.76
C PHE A 73 -8.87 -16.79 -0.55
N LYS A 74 -9.32 -18.01 -0.89
CA LYS A 74 -10.20 -18.30 -2.05
C LYS A 74 -9.64 -17.77 -3.36
N PHE A 75 -8.33 -17.94 -3.59
CA PHE A 75 -7.71 -17.59 -4.85
C PHE A 75 -8.32 -18.41 -5.99
N ARG A 76 -8.62 -17.73 -7.11
CA ARG A 76 -9.16 -18.34 -8.33
C ARG A 76 -8.05 -18.56 -9.36
N LEU A 77 -7.07 -17.66 -9.38
CA LEU A 77 -6.02 -17.62 -10.37
C LEU A 77 -4.65 -17.92 -9.74
N GLN A 78 -3.80 -18.64 -10.46
CA GLN A 78 -2.42 -18.89 -10.02
C GLN A 78 -1.61 -17.58 -9.88
N GLY A 79 -1.89 -16.59 -10.72
CA GLY A 79 -1.26 -15.27 -10.62
C GLY A 79 -1.58 -14.54 -9.31
N GLU A 80 -2.79 -14.73 -8.75
CA GLU A 80 -3.10 -14.19 -7.41
C GLU A 80 -2.24 -14.85 -6.35
N LEU A 81 -2.12 -16.18 -6.37
CA LEU A 81 -1.29 -16.92 -5.41
C LEU A 81 0.16 -16.44 -5.48
N TYR A 82 0.75 -16.37 -6.68
CA TYR A 82 2.12 -15.90 -6.85
C TYR A 82 2.30 -14.45 -6.39
N GLY A 83 1.40 -13.55 -6.78
CA GLY A 83 1.46 -12.15 -6.38
C GLY A 83 1.34 -11.97 -4.87
N TRP A 84 0.39 -12.66 -4.23
CA TRP A 84 0.20 -12.55 -2.77
C TRP A 84 1.34 -13.22 -1.99
N THR A 85 1.89 -14.33 -2.49
CA THR A 85 3.09 -14.93 -1.91
C THR A 85 4.27 -13.97 -1.97
N CYS A 86 4.56 -13.36 -3.12
CA CYS A 86 5.63 -12.37 -3.24
C CYS A 86 5.40 -11.16 -2.33
N PHE A 87 4.15 -10.68 -2.20
CA PHE A 87 3.80 -9.61 -1.28
C PHE A 87 4.11 -9.98 0.18
N PHE A 88 3.63 -11.14 0.66
CA PHE A 88 3.82 -11.53 2.06
C PHE A 88 5.27 -11.90 2.39
N ILE A 89 6.02 -12.47 1.42
CA ILE A 89 7.48 -12.62 1.54
C ILE A 89 8.15 -11.26 1.67
N GLY A 90 7.79 -10.30 0.80
CA GLY A 90 8.29 -8.93 0.86
C GLY A 90 8.02 -8.29 2.22
N VAL A 91 6.78 -8.38 2.72
CA VAL A 91 6.37 -7.85 4.03
C VAL A 91 7.16 -8.49 5.18
N ALA A 92 7.28 -9.82 5.20
CA ALA A 92 8.07 -10.50 6.23
C ALA A 92 9.56 -10.07 6.19
N ALA A 93 10.11 -9.94 4.99
CA ALA A 93 11.48 -9.50 4.78
C ALA A 93 11.68 -8.01 5.11
N VAL A 94 10.67 -7.14 4.97
CA VAL A 94 10.71 -5.75 5.49
C VAL A 94 10.96 -5.78 6.99
N GLY A 95 10.23 -6.60 7.74
CA GLY A 95 10.41 -6.71 9.20
C GLY A 95 11.86 -7.01 9.60
N LEU A 96 12.52 -7.94 8.88
CA LEU A 96 13.92 -8.30 9.13
C LEU A 96 14.90 -7.23 8.63
N GLY A 97 14.73 -6.79 7.38
CA GLY A 97 15.63 -5.86 6.72
C GLY A 97 15.62 -4.46 7.33
N SER A 98 14.43 -3.98 7.70
CA SER A 98 14.26 -2.71 8.39
C SER A 98 14.85 -2.75 9.79
N SER A 99 14.62 -3.83 10.55
CA SER A 99 15.28 -4.03 11.85
C SER A 99 16.81 -4.00 11.71
N TYR A 100 17.37 -4.69 10.72
CA TYR A 100 18.81 -4.71 10.47
C TYR A 100 19.39 -3.32 10.14
N TYR A 101 18.65 -2.53 9.35
CA TYR A 101 18.98 -1.14 9.07
C TYR A 101 18.97 -0.29 10.35
N HIS A 102 17.91 -0.38 11.15
CA HIS A 102 17.75 0.43 12.36
C HIS A 102 18.78 0.14 13.45
N LEU A 103 19.33 -1.07 13.52
CA LEU A 103 20.43 -1.39 14.45
C LEU A 103 21.68 -0.53 14.22
N LYS A 104 21.97 -0.13 12.97
CA LYS A 104 23.09 0.77 12.65
C LYS A 104 22.83 1.44 11.30
N PRO A 105 22.08 2.55 11.28
CA PRO A 105 21.63 3.18 10.04
C PRO A 105 22.79 3.56 9.13
N ASN A 106 22.73 3.14 7.87
CA ASN A 106 23.60 3.55 6.77
C ASN A 106 23.04 3.02 5.44
N ASP A 107 23.51 3.57 4.32
CA ASP A 107 23.05 3.20 2.98
C ASP A 107 23.20 1.73 2.64
N ALA A 108 24.28 1.06 3.08
CA ALA A 108 24.48 -0.34 2.78
C ALA A 108 23.44 -1.23 3.47
N ARG A 109 22.99 -0.85 4.66
CA ARG A 109 21.90 -1.56 5.36
C ARG A 109 20.52 -1.15 4.87
N LEU A 110 20.35 0.11 4.46
CA LEU A 110 19.11 0.64 3.90
C LEU A 110 18.65 -0.11 2.63
N VAL A 111 19.59 -0.69 1.87
CA VAL A 111 19.28 -1.63 0.77
C VAL A 111 18.36 -2.77 1.25
N TRP A 112 18.63 -3.33 2.43
CA TRP A 112 17.88 -4.46 2.98
C TRP A 112 16.51 -4.07 3.52
N ASP A 113 16.30 -2.80 3.85
CA ASP A 113 14.98 -2.26 4.18
C ASP A 113 14.16 -2.00 2.90
N ARG A 114 14.76 -1.34 1.91
CA ARG A 114 14.06 -0.93 0.68
C ARG A 114 13.79 -2.05 -0.31
N LEU A 115 14.69 -3.02 -0.43
CA LEU A 115 14.52 -4.11 -1.39
C LEU A 115 13.24 -4.93 -1.09
N PRO A 116 13.00 -5.42 0.14
CA PRO A 116 11.74 -6.06 0.47
C PRO A 116 10.50 -5.17 0.27
N MET A 117 10.61 -3.86 0.54
CA MET A 117 9.54 -2.91 0.27
C MET A 117 9.19 -2.86 -1.22
N THR A 118 10.18 -2.80 -2.12
CA THR A 118 9.90 -2.77 -3.57
C THR A 118 9.26 -4.07 -4.05
N ILE A 119 9.66 -5.22 -3.52
CA ILE A 119 9.01 -6.52 -3.78
C ILE A 119 7.53 -6.46 -3.37
N ALA A 120 7.22 -5.92 -2.18
CA ALA A 120 5.84 -5.78 -1.73
C ALA A 120 5.02 -4.84 -2.62
N PHE A 121 5.52 -3.63 -2.93
CA PHE A 121 4.81 -2.65 -3.77
C PHE A 121 4.53 -3.14 -5.19
N THR A 122 5.53 -3.77 -5.80
CA THR A 122 5.41 -4.28 -7.18
C THR A 122 4.49 -5.50 -7.24
N SER A 123 4.50 -6.35 -6.21
CA SER A 123 3.56 -7.47 -6.07
C SER A 123 2.11 -7.01 -5.95
N ILE A 124 1.81 -6.03 -5.06
CA ILE A 124 0.44 -5.52 -4.94
C ILE A 124 -0.04 -4.83 -6.21
N MET A 125 0.85 -4.14 -6.93
CA MET A 125 0.50 -3.53 -8.21
C MET A 125 0.12 -4.61 -9.24
N ALA A 126 0.89 -5.70 -9.33
CA ALA A 126 0.58 -6.82 -10.22
C ALA A 126 -0.76 -7.48 -9.86
N ILE A 127 -0.99 -7.77 -8.57
CA ILE A 127 -2.28 -8.29 -8.06
C ILE A 127 -3.43 -7.36 -8.46
N PHE A 128 -3.24 -6.05 -8.30
CA PHE A 128 -4.27 -5.08 -8.62
C PHE A 128 -4.63 -5.08 -10.11
N ILE A 129 -3.63 -5.26 -10.99
CA ILE A 129 -3.86 -5.43 -12.44
C ILE A 129 -4.63 -6.73 -12.71
N ILE A 130 -4.28 -7.84 -12.04
CA ILE A 130 -5.03 -9.12 -12.14
C ILE A 130 -6.49 -8.93 -11.76
N GLU A 131 -6.76 -8.28 -10.63
CA GLU A 131 -8.10 -8.19 -10.06
C GLU A 131 -9.00 -7.13 -10.74
N ARG A 132 -8.43 -6.11 -11.37
CA ARG A 132 -9.19 -4.96 -11.91
C ARG A 132 -9.12 -4.77 -13.42
N VAL A 133 -8.04 -5.24 -14.06
CA VAL A 133 -7.78 -4.93 -15.47
C VAL A 133 -7.89 -6.19 -16.31
N ASP A 134 -7.00 -7.16 -16.08
CA ASP A 134 -6.90 -8.38 -16.88
C ASP A 134 -6.05 -9.43 -16.17
N GLU A 135 -6.59 -10.65 -16.06
CA GLU A 135 -5.96 -11.76 -15.36
C GLU A 135 -4.63 -12.21 -15.96
N GLN A 136 -4.54 -12.29 -17.30
CA GLN A 136 -3.37 -12.80 -18.00
C GLN A 136 -2.26 -11.75 -17.99
N LYS A 137 -2.60 -10.50 -18.34
CA LYS A 137 -1.63 -9.41 -18.34
C LYS A 137 -1.11 -9.13 -16.93
N GLY A 138 -1.96 -9.20 -15.92
CA GLY A 138 -1.55 -9.03 -14.53
C GLY A 138 -0.65 -10.16 -14.04
N THR A 139 -0.91 -11.41 -14.44
CA THR A 139 -0.04 -12.54 -14.08
C THR A 139 1.33 -12.41 -14.75
N VAL A 140 1.35 -12.06 -16.04
CA VAL A 140 2.60 -11.83 -16.80
C VAL A 140 3.37 -10.62 -16.27
N SER A 141 2.69 -9.61 -15.70
CA SER A 141 3.35 -8.40 -15.20
C SER A 141 4.09 -8.61 -13.86
N ILE A 142 3.86 -9.71 -13.13
CA ILE A 142 4.53 -9.97 -11.84
C ILE A 142 6.05 -9.92 -12.01
N ILE A 143 6.62 -10.72 -12.93
CA ILE A 143 8.06 -10.81 -13.15
C ILE A 143 8.69 -9.45 -13.53
N PRO A 144 8.23 -8.73 -14.57
CA PRO A 144 8.83 -7.46 -14.95
C PRO A 144 8.66 -6.39 -13.87
N LEU A 145 7.55 -6.38 -13.11
CA LEU A 145 7.38 -5.44 -12.00
C LEU A 145 8.35 -5.74 -10.85
N LEU A 146 8.52 -7.00 -10.46
CA LEU A 146 9.50 -7.40 -9.45
C LEU A 146 10.93 -7.03 -9.88
N LEU A 147 11.29 -7.30 -11.14
CA LEU A 147 12.59 -6.92 -11.70
C LEU A 147 12.79 -5.40 -11.68
N ALA A 148 11.77 -4.62 -12.04
CA ALA A 148 11.83 -3.16 -11.95
C ALA A 148 12.06 -2.69 -10.50
N GLY A 149 11.41 -3.34 -9.52
CA GLY A 149 11.65 -3.12 -8.10
C GLY A 149 13.11 -3.39 -7.69
N ILE A 150 13.66 -4.54 -8.05
CA ILE A 150 15.05 -4.92 -7.75
C ILE A 150 16.04 -3.96 -8.43
N ILE A 151 15.86 -3.72 -9.73
CA ILE A 151 16.72 -2.84 -10.53
C ILE A 151 16.70 -1.42 -9.96
N SER A 152 15.56 -0.91 -9.50
CA SER A 152 15.49 0.43 -8.90
C SER A 152 16.40 0.60 -7.68
N ILE A 153 16.53 -0.44 -6.84
CA ILE A 153 17.39 -0.42 -5.65
C ILE A 153 18.85 -0.57 -6.04
N LEU A 154 19.16 -1.47 -6.99
CA LEU A 154 20.52 -1.60 -7.52
C LEU A 154 20.98 -0.30 -8.16
N TYR A 155 20.13 0.32 -8.98
CA TYR A 155 20.40 1.60 -9.62
C TYR A 155 20.69 2.68 -8.58
N TRP A 156 19.83 2.82 -7.57
CA TRP A 156 20.09 3.75 -6.46
C TRP A 156 21.44 3.43 -5.79
N ARG A 157 21.75 2.16 -5.52
CA ARG A 157 22.99 1.78 -4.83
C ARG A 157 24.26 2.10 -5.61
N PHE A 158 24.22 2.04 -6.95
CA PHE A 158 25.39 2.28 -7.81
C PHE A 158 25.51 3.73 -8.27
N PHE A 159 24.40 4.42 -8.48
CA PHE A 159 24.36 5.75 -9.08
C PHE A 159 23.93 6.86 -8.11
N ASP A 160 23.60 6.50 -6.86
CA ASP A 160 23.06 7.40 -5.83
C ASP A 160 21.91 8.25 -6.35
N ASP A 161 20.93 7.60 -6.98
CA ASP A 161 19.76 8.27 -7.54
C ASP A 161 18.46 7.51 -7.22
N LEU A 162 17.63 8.16 -6.42
CA LEU A 162 16.39 7.60 -5.86
C LEU A 162 15.21 7.63 -6.81
N ARG A 163 15.28 8.33 -7.95
CA ARG A 163 14.10 8.55 -8.80
C ARG A 163 13.40 7.25 -9.24
N PRO A 164 14.11 6.20 -9.70
CA PRO A 164 13.43 4.95 -10.05
C PRO A 164 12.74 4.29 -8.85
N TYR A 165 13.39 4.32 -7.68
CA TYR A 165 12.80 3.79 -6.44
C TYR A 165 11.57 4.60 -6.00
N ALA A 166 11.64 5.93 -6.08
CA ALA A 166 10.53 6.83 -5.77
C ALA A 166 9.30 6.53 -6.65
N LEU A 167 9.50 6.22 -7.93
CA LEU A 167 8.40 5.79 -8.80
C LEU A 167 7.77 4.47 -8.32
N ILE A 168 8.60 3.47 -8.00
CA ILE A 168 8.10 2.18 -7.46
C ILE A 168 7.34 2.38 -6.15
N GLN A 169 7.78 3.32 -5.30
CA GLN A 169 7.15 3.60 -4.02
C GLN A 169 5.86 4.41 -4.13
N PHE A 170 5.87 5.50 -4.90
CA PHE A 170 4.77 6.48 -4.89
C PHE A 170 3.72 6.28 -5.97
N VAL A 171 4.05 5.69 -7.13
CA VAL A 171 3.05 5.41 -8.17
C VAL A 171 1.93 4.50 -7.65
N PRO A 172 2.21 3.39 -6.93
CA PRO A 172 1.16 2.57 -6.34
C PRO A 172 0.24 3.32 -5.38
N CYS A 173 0.78 4.28 -4.62
CA CYS A 173 0.02 5.06 -3.65
C CYS A 173 -1.08 5.91 -4.29
N ILE A 174 -0.91 6.30 -5.56
CA ILE A 174 -1.89 7.07 -6.32
C ILE A 174 -2.75 6.14 -7.17
N ALA A 175 -2.10 5.22 -7.88
CA ALA A 175 -2.76 4.37 -8.86
C ALA A 175 -3.72 3.37 -8.21
N ILE A 176 -3.36 2.77 -7.08
CA ILE A 176 -4.23 1.78 -6.39
C ILE A 176 -5.54 2.43 -5.91
N PRO A 177 -5.55 3.55 -5.16
CA PRO A 177 -6.80 4.19 -4.75
C PRO A 177 -7.65 4.65 -5.93
N LEU A 178 -7.02 5.27 -6.94
CA LEU A 178 -7.73 5.77 -8.12
C LEU A 178 -8.43 4.62 -8.85
N MET A 179 -7.69 3.55 -9.14
CA MET A 179 -8.26 2.38 -9.78
C MET A 179 -9.25 1.64 -8.86
N ALA A 180 -9.07 1.66 -7.53
CA ALA A 180 -10.00 1.06 -6.58
C ALA A 180 -11.37 1.73 -6.62
N ILE A 181 -11.40 3.05 -6.82
CA ILE A 181 -12.60 3.87 -6.92
C ILE A 181 -13.26 3.71 -8.30
N LEU A 182 -12.46 3.76 -9.36
CA LEU A 182 -12.94 3.84 -10.75
C LEU A 182 -13.27 2.48 -11.37
N LEU A 183 -12.45 1.45 -11.11
CA LEU A 183 -12.57 0.15 -11.77
C LEU A 183 -13.40 -0.83 -10.94
N PRO A 184 -14.33 -1.57 -11.57
CA PRO A 184 -15.13 -2.56 -10.87
C PRO A 184 -14.25 -3.70 -10.33
N PRO A 185 -14.41 -4.11 -9.07
CA PRO A 185 -13.60 -5.16 -8.48
C PRO A 185 -14.09 -6.56 -8.86
N MET A 186 -13.15 -7.51 -8.94
CA MET A 186 -13.47 -8.95 -9.04
C MET A 186 -14.09 -9.50 -7.73
N TYR A 187 -13.65 -8.95 -6.59
CA TYR A 187 -14.02 -9.41 -5.25
C TYR A 187 -14.77 -8.34 -4.45
N THR A 188 -15.52 -8.77 -3.43
CA THR A 188 -16.14 -7.88 -2.44
C THR A 188 -15.07 -7.21 -1.56
N HIS A 189 -15.48 -6.27 -0.70
CA HIS A 189 -14.59 -5.58 0.25
C HIS A 189 -13.49 -4.70 -0.37
N SER A 190 -13.70 -4.21 -1.61
CA SER A 190 -12.77 -3.31 -2.31
C SER A 190 -12.38 -2.04 -1.51
N ALA A 191 -13.21 -1.60 -0.56
CA ALA A 191 -12.91 -0.45 0.31
C ALA A 191 -11.65 -0.66 1.19
N TYR A 192 -11.23 -1.90 1.45
CA TYR A 192 -10.01 -2.18 2.23
C TYR A 192 -8.74 -1.70 1.52
N TRP A 193 -8.74 -1.60 0.18
CA TRP A 193 -7.64 -0.97 -0.56
C TRP A 193 -7.50 0.52 -0.24
N LEU A 194 -8.60 1.21 0.07
CA LEU A 194 -8.58 2.63 0.47
C LEU A 194 -8.08 2.78 1.91
N TRP A 195 -8.47 1.88 2.82
CA TRP A 195 -7.91 1.83 4.16
C TRP A 195 -6.40 1.60 4.14
N ALA A 196 -5.94 0.60 3.37
CA ALA A 196 -4.53 0.33 3.18
C ALA A 196 -3.76 1.57 2.66
N ALA A 197 -4.30 2.26 1.65
CA ALA A 197 -3.68 3.48 1.15
C ALA A 197 -3.67 4.63 2.18
N GLY A 198 -4.74 4.78 2.96
CA GLY A 198 -4.83 5.78 4.03
C GLY A 198 -3.78 5.58 5.11
N PHE A 199 -3.61 4.33 5.59
CA PHE A 199 -2.58 4.00 6.59
C PHE A 199 -1.16 4.18 6.05
N TYR A 200 -0.92 3.86 4.78
CA TYR A 200 0.38 4.12 4.17
C TYR A 200 0.68 5.61 4.05
N LEU A 201 -0.32 6.42 3.65
CA LEU A 201 -0.17 7.88 3.60
C LEU A 201 0.10 8.45 5.00
N LEU A 202 -0.62 7.97 6.01
CA LEU A 202 -0.38 8.34 7.40
C LEU A 202 1.07 8.03 7.82
N ALA A 203 1.56 6.82 7.53
CA ALA A 203 2.95 6.45 7.81
C ALA A 203 3.96 7.39 7.12
N LYS A 204 3.67 7.89 5.92
CA LYS A 204 4.54 8.86 5.24
C LYS A 204 4.55 10.23 5.90
N VAL A 205 3.42 10.67 6.44
CA VAL A 205 3.33 11.89 7.24
C VAL A 205 4.12 11.72 8.54
N GLU A 206 3.96 10.59 9.23
CA GLU A 206 4.68 10.28 10.46
C GLU A 206 6.20 10.19 10.24
N GLU A 207 6.65 9.64 9.11
CA GLU A 207 8.06 9.65 8.70
C GLU A 207 8.60 11.07 8.54
N ALA A 208 7.85 11.96 7.88
CA ALA A 208 8.26 13.34 7.67
C ALA A 208 8.22 14.19 8.96
N MET A 209 7.40 13.79 9.93
CA MET A 209 7.22 14.49 11.21
C MET A 209 7.95 13.79 12.37
N ASP A 210 8.96 12.96 12.10
CA ASP A 210 9.65 12.11 13.08
C ASP A 210 10.00 12.86 14.39
N LYS A 211 10.81 13.92 14.25
CA LYS A 211 11.27 14.75 15.38
C LYS A 211 10.12 15.51 16.06
N VAL A 212 9.18 16.05 15.28
CA VAL A 212 8.03 16.82 15.80
C VAL A 212 7.12 15.94 16.66
N ILE A 213 6.80 14.74 16.18
CA ILE A 213 5.99 13.77 16.93
C ILE A 213 6.74 13.34 18.20
N TYR A 214 8.05 13.13 18.10
CA TYR A 214 8.85 12.76 19.26
C TYR A 214 8.80 13.83 20.36
N GLU A 215 8.92 15.11 19.99
CA GLU A 215 8.76 16.23 20.93
C GLU A 215 7.34 16.29 21.51
N TRP A 216 6.30 16.19 20.67
CA TRP A 216 4.89 16.26 21.10
C TRP A 216 4.47 15.13 22.03
N THR A 217 5.08 13.95 21.89
CA THR A 217 4.82 12.80 22.76
C THR A 217 5.68 12.82 24.03
N ASN A 218 6.34 13.95 24.34
CA ASN A 218 7.29 14.06 25.45
C ASN A 218 8.40 13.01 25.39
N HIS A 219 8.91 12.76 24.18
CA HIS A 219 9.96 11.77 23.91
C HIS A 219 9.55 10.33 24.28
N ILE A 220 8.25 10.01 24.28
CA ILE A 220 7.79 8.64 24.53
C ILE A 220 7.90 7.79 23.26
N VAL A 221 7.44 8.31 22.12
CA VAL A 221 7.44 7.58 20.83
C VAL A 221 7.73 8.52 19.66
N SER A 222 8.62 8.12 18.76
CA SER A 222 8.98 8.93 17.59
C SER A 222 7.97 8.76 16.45
N GLY A 223 7.94 9.72 15.53
CA GLY A 223 7.12 9.58 14.32
C GLY A 223 7.57 8.40 13.47
N HIS A 224 8.88 8.11 13.43
CA HIS A 224 9.41 6.96 12.70
C HIS A 224 8.98 5.63 13.30
N THR A 225 8.90 5.51 14.63
CA THR A 225 8.32 4.33 15.28
C THR A 225 6.84 4.18 14.91
N LEU A 226 6.05 5.27 14.96
CA LEU A 226 4.63 5.23 14.57
C LEU A 226 4.46 4.86 13.09
N LYS A 227 5.36 5.36 12.22
CA LYS A 227 5.37 5.03 10.80
C LYS A 227 5.38 3.53 10.56
N HIS A 228 6.20 2.78 11.30
CA HIS A 228 6.30 1.33 11.11
C HIS A 228 4.99 0.66 11.50
N LEU A 229 4.39 1.07 12.62
CA LEU A 229 3.12 0.53 13.09
C LEU A 229 1.98 0.84 12.11
N CYS A 230 1.88 2.08 11.62
CA CYS A 230 0.89 2.49 10.64
C CYS A 230 1.08 1.79 9.29
N ALA A 231 2.33 1.69 8.81
CA ALA A 231 2.61 0.97 7.58
C ALA A 231 2.36 -0.55 7.73
N ALA A 232 2.55 -1.14 8.91
CA ALA A 232 2.20 -2.54 9.18
C ALA A 232 0.70 -2.80 9.15
N MET A 233 -0.14 -1.78 9.31
CA MET A 233 -1.59 -1.93 9.11
C MET A 233 -1.96 -2.22 7.66
N VAL A 234 -1.13 -1.83 6.68
CA VAL A 234 -1.35 -2.11 5.25
C VAL A 234 -1.55 -3.61 4.99
N PRO A 235 -0.57 -4.50 5.27
CA PRO A 235 -0.76 -5.93 5.12
C PRO A 235 -1.84 -6.51 6.04
N VAL A 236 -2.12 -5.90 7.21
CA VAL A 236 -3.23 -6.34 8.09
C VAL A 236 -4.58 -6.15 7.39
N PHE A 237 -4.87 -4.95 6.87
CA PHE A 237 -6.12 -4.69 6.15
C PHE A 237 -6.23 -5.55 4.90
N LEU A 238 -5.15 -5.72 4.14
CA LEU A 238 -5.16 -6.60 2.97
C LEU A 238 -5.40 -8.06 3.35
N THR A 239 -4.82 -8.55 4.45
CA THR A 239 -5.08 -9.90 4.96
C THR A 239 -6.53 -10.09 5.40
N LEU A 240 -7.10 -9.10 6.10
CA LEU A 240 -8.52 -9.11 6.49
C LEU A 240 -9.45 -9.08 5.28
N MET A 241 -9.11 -8.28 4.26
CA MET A 241 -9.82 -8.26 2.99
C MET A 241 -9.80 -9.65 2.35
N LEU A 242 -8.63 -10.27 2.25
CA LEU A 242 -8.47 -11.61 1.68
C LEU A 242 -9.26 -12.68 2.43
N ALA A 243 -9.30 -12.61 3.77
CA ALA A 243 -10.05 -13.55 4.59
C ALA A 243 -11.58 -13.40 4.43
N LYS A 244 -12.07 -12.17 4.25
CA LYS A 244 -13.52 -11.86 4.20
C LYS A 244 -14.10 -11.82 2.80
N ARG A 245 -13.26 -11.69 1.76
CA ARG A 245 -13.73 -11.48 0.39
C ARG A 245 -14.47 -12.69 -0.18
N THR A 246 -15.35 -12.39 -1.10
CA THR A 246 -16.10 -13.32 -1.94
C THR A 246 -16.14 -12.78 -3.36
N MET A 247 -16.38 -13.65 -4.34
CA MET A 247 -16.55 -13.21 -5.72
C MET A 247 -17.77 -12.32 -5.85
N THR A 248 -17.61 -11.20 -6.54
CA THR A 248 -18.72 -10.29 -6.83
C THR A 248 -19.50 -10.81 -8.05
N THR A 249 -20.83 -10.97 -7.92
CA THR A 249 -21.73 -11.36 -9.02
C THR A 249 -22.07 -10.19 -9.93
N GLU A 250 -22.12 -8.96 -9.40
CA GLU A 250 -22.35 -7.71 -10.15
C GLU A 250 -21.15 -6.76 -10.07
N ARG A 251 -20.39 -6.66 -11.16
CA ARG A 251 -19.19 -5.80 -11.25
C ARG A 251 -19.55 -4.31 -11.27
N LYS A 252 -19.77 -3.71 -10.09
CA LYS A 252 -20.00 -2.27 -9.88
C LYS A 252 -18.80 -1.64 -9.18
N SER A 253 -18.33 -0.48 -9.67
CA SER A 253 -17.23 0.27 -9.02
C SER A 253 -17.71 0.94 -7.72
N LEU A 254 -16.77 1.34 -6.86
CA LEU A 254 -17.10 2.09 -5.64
C LEU A 254 -17.77 3.43 -5.99
N LEU A 255 -17.30 4.11 -7.05
CA LEU A 255 -17.90 5.36 -7.51
C LEU A 255 -19.37 5.18 -7.93
N MET A 256 -19.71 4.09 -8.64
CA MET A 256 -21.11 3.79 -8.98
C MET A 256 -21.94 3.50 -7.72
N THR A 257 -21.39 2.72 -6.80
CA THR A 257 -22.06 2.35 -5.54
C THR A 257 -22.37 3.59 -4.69
N TRP A 258 -21.42 4.50 -4.55
CA TRP A 258 -21.59 5.74 -3.81
C TRP A 258 -22.58 6.70 -4.50
N LYS A 259 -22.55 6.80 -5.84
CA LYS A 259 -23.54 7.59 -6.59
C LYS A 259 -24.97 7.09 -6.34
N VAL A 260 -25.20 5.78 -6.40
CA VAL A 260 -26.51 5.17 -6.12
C VAL A 260 -26.94 5.40 -4.67
N SER A 261 -26.00 5.29 -3.72
CA SER A 261 -26.28 5.57 -2.31
C SER A 261 -26.68 7.04 -2.10
N TRP A 262 -25.97 7.97 -2.73
CA TRP A 262 -26.26 9.41 -2.66
C TRP A 262 -27.62 9.76 -3.28
N THR A 263 -27.98 9.18 -4.43
CA THR A 263 -29.30 9.39 -5.03
C THR A 263 -30.41 8.86 -4.13
N LYS A 264 -30.22 7.68 -3.53
CA LYS A 264 -31.19 7.09 -2.58
C LYS A 264 -31.34 7.94 -1.31
N VAL A 265 -30.25 8.49 -0.76
CA VAL A 265 -30.30 9.41 0.38
C VAL A 265 -31.04 10.70 0.00
N LYS A 266 -30.78 11.26 -1.18
CA LYS A 266 -31.46 12.47 -1.68
C LYS A 266 -32.96 12.23 -1.89
N GLU A 267 -33.34 11.08 -2.45
CA GLU A 267 -34.76 10.71 -2.63
C GLU A 267 -35.47 10.47 -1.29
N ASN A 268 -34.82 9.82 -0.32
CA ASN A 268 -35.38 9.64 1.02
C ASN A 268 -35.49 10.96 1.79
N GLY A 269 -34.51 11.86 1.65
CA GLY A 269 -34.59 13.22 2.20
C GLY A 269 -35.71 14.04 1.57
N SER A 270 -35.92 13.90 0.26
CA SER A 270 -37.04 14.56 -0.45
C SER A 270 -38.41 13.99 -0.11
N LYS A 271 -38.51 12.73 0.35
CA LYS A 271 -39.78 12.10 0.79
C LYS A 271 -40.04 12.25 2.29
N GLY A 272 -39.12 12.84 3.05
CA GLY A 272 -39.16 12.92 4.52
C GLY A 272 -39.91 14.13 5.11
N GLU A 273 -40.49 15.03 4.31
CA GLU A 273 -41.10 16.28 4.80
C GLU A 273 -42.58 16.49 4.43
N SER A 274 -43.37 15.41 4.26
CA SER A 274 -44.84 15.54 4.16
C SER A 274 -45.58 14.69 5.20
N CYS A 275 -45.40 15.01 6.49
CA CYS A 275 -46.35 14.63 7.53
C CYS A 275 -47.35 15.77 7.71
N THR A 276 -48.45 15.74 6.96
CA THR A 276 -49.62 16.58 7.20
C THR A 276 -50.31 16.13 8.49
N CYS A 277 -50.05 16.83 9.59
CA CYS A 277 -50.84 16.71 10.82
C CYS A 277 -52.28 17.17 10.53
N THR A 278 -53.20 16.22 10.38
CA THR A 278 -54.64 16.48 10.36
C THR A 278 -55.12 16.53 11.81
N TYR A 279 -55.37 17.73 12.32
CA TYR A 279 -56.05 17.90 13.60
C TYR A 279 -57.54 17.61 13.40
N ALA A 280 -58.05 16.55 14.01
CA ALA A 280 -59.48 16.31 14.12
C ALA A 280 -60.06 17.30 15.14
N ALA A 281 -60.98 18.14 14.69
CA ALA A 281 -61.78 19.00 15.55
C ALA A 281 -62.74 18.13 16.39
N VAL A 282 -62.66 18.27 17.72
CA VAL A 282 -63.66 17.71 18.64
C VAL A 282 -64.78 18.73 18.75
N SER A 283 -65.95 18.41 18.20
CA SER A 283 -67.20 19.14 18.44
C SER A 283 -67.83 18.66 19.74
N SER A 284 -68.04 19.58 20.67
CA SER A 284 -68.93 19.45 21.83
C SER A 284 -70.38 19.75 21.46
#